data_AF-A0A7W7NVV7-F1
#
_entry.id   AF-A0A7W7NVV7-F1
#
_cell.length_a   1.000
_cell.length_b   1.000
_cell.length_c   1.000
_cell.angle_alpha   90.00
_cell.angle_beta   90.00
_cell.angle_gamma   90.00
#
_symmetry.space_group_name_H-M   'P 1'
#
loop_
_entity.id
_entity.type
_entity.pdbx_description
1 polymer ?
#
loop_
_entity_poly.entity_id
_entity_poly.type
_entity_poly.pdbx_seq_one_letter_code
_entity_poly.pdbx_strand_id
1 'polypeptide(L)'
;MSKGAIRIGVGGWVYQPWRDNFYPAGLAHTRELAYLGAHLTATEINATAYRLQKPATFAKWRDTVPGSFRFALKGSNYCTNRKNLAEAGESVAKFVGQGLVELGERLGPINWQLRDTKRFDPDEIEAFLALLPKSHEGVTLRHAIEPRHESFDDPAFYALAKAAGVAVVVSESEKFADFAAADGPFVYARLQRCRPEEATGYPPPELAAWADRARGWAKNGREVYAFFIAGAKERAPAAAQALIAALAGDAVQPAEC
;
A
#
# COMPACT_ATOMS: atom_id res chain seq x y z
N MET A 1 -26.52 -1.52 -2.68
CA MET A 1 -25.26 -2.00 -2.06
C MET A 1 -24.39 -0.79 -1.73
N SER A 2 -23.78 -0.72 -0.55
CA SER A 2 -22.90 0.40 -0.18
C SER A 2 -21.60 0.36 -0.99
N LYS A 3 -21.00 1.53 -1.23
CA LYS A 3 -19.66 1.62 -1.81
C LYS A 3 -18.61 1.31 -0.73
N GLY A 4 -17.56 0.58 -1.09
CA GLY A 4 -16.42 0.38 -0.21
C GLY A 4 -15.60 1.66 -0.04
N ALA A 5 -14.85 1.76 1.06
CA ALA A 5 -13.98 2.91 1.30
C ALA A 5 -12.79 2.91 0.32
N ILE A 6 -12.47 4.07 -0.23
CA ILE A 6 -11.28 4.28 -1.06
C ILE A 6 -10.24 5.03 -0.22
N ARG A 7 -9.07 4.43 -0.06
CA ARG A 7 -7.96 4.88 0.78
C ARG A 7 -6.77 5.23 -0.11
N ILE A 8 -6.52 6.52 -0.27
CA ILE A 8 -5.44 7.07 -1.08
C ILE A 8 -4.31 7.58 -0.18
N GLY A 9 -3.08 7.27 -0.57
CA GLY A 9 -1.91 7.59 0.22
C GLY A 9 -0.59 7.54 -0.53
N VAL A 10 0.48 7.56 0.25
CA VAL A 10 1.87 7.47 -0.21
C VAL A 10 2.64 6.39 0.58
N GLY A 11 3.81 5.99 0.10
CA GLY A 11 4.70 5.09 0.83
C GLY A 11 5.69 5.77 1.76
N GLY A 12 5.35 5.93 3.03
CA GLY A 12 6.18 6.61 4.04
C GLY A 12 5.92 8.13 4.12
N TRP A 13 6.59 8.80 5.05
CA TRP A 13 6.35 10.22 5.36
C TRP A 13 7.59 11.00 5.82
N VAL A 14 8.79 10.43 5.72
CA VAL A 14 10.02 11.14 6.11
C VAL A 14 10.92 11.20 4.88
N TYR A 15 10.74 12.24 4.09
CA TYR A 15 11.48 12.47 2.85
C TYR A 15 11.88 13.94 2.76
N GLN A 16 13.18 14.20 2.60
CA GLN A 16 13.68 15.57 2.51
C GLN A 16 12.97 16.38 1.41
N PRO A 17 12.78 15.88 0.16
CA PRO A 17 12.14 16.67 -0.89
C PRO A 17 10.73 17.16 -0.55
N TRP A 18 10.02 16.44 0.33
CA TRP A 18 8.66 16.80 0.71
C TRP A 18 8.60 18.03 1.62
N ARG A 19 9.72 18.41 2.24
CA ARG A 19 9.80 19.61 3.08
C ARG A 19 9.82 20.90 2.27
N ASP A 20 10.09 20.79 0.98
CA ASP A 20 10.17 21.91 0.06
C ASP A 20 8.90 22.05 -0.79
N ASN A 21 8.03 21.02 -0.85
CA ASN A 21 6.89 21.00 -1.78
C ASN A 21 5.57 20.40 -1.26
N PHE A 22 5.54 19.82 -0.06
CA PHE A 22 4.33 19.21 0.50
C PHE A 22 4.08 19.65 1.95
N TYR A 23 5.11 19.61 2.79
CA TYR A 23 5.04 20.11 4.14
C TYR A 23 5.17 21.64 4.17
N PRO A 24 4.47 22.34 5.08
CA PRO A 24 4.63 23.78 5.23
C PRO A 24 6.05 24.11 5.67
N ALA A 25 6.57 25.24 5.19
CA ALA A 25 7.87 25.75 5.61
C ALA A 25 7.96 25.84 7.14
N GLY A 26 9.05 25.30 7.71
CA GLY A 26 9.27 25.28 9.15
C GLY A 26 8.48 24.23 9.94
N LEU A 27 7.75 23.32 9.29
CA LEU A 27 7.09 22.22 9.98
C LEU A 27 8.14 21.35 10.70
N ALA A 28 7.99 21.21 12.03
CA ALA A 28 8.84 20.30 12.80
C ALA A 28 8.72 18.87 12.28
N HIS A 29 9.84 18.17 12.09
CA HIS A 29 9.86 16.80 11.53
C HIS A 29 8.97 15.81 12.31
N THR A 30 8.84 16.01 13.63
CA THR A 30 7.97 15.18 14.48
C THR A 30 6.48 15.32 14.17
N ARG A 31 6.07 16.35 13.43
CA ARG A 31 4.69 16.61 13.00
C ARG A 31 4.41 16.18 11.55
N GLU A 32 5.39 15.68 10.81
CA GLU A 32 5.22 15.25 9.41
C GLU A 32 4.12 14.20 9.24
N LEU A 33 4.04 13.21 10.14
CA LEU A 33 2.97 12.21 10.11
C LEU A 33 1.59 12.81 10.42
N ALA A 34 1.50 13.74 11.37
CA ALA A 34 0.24 14.40 11.71
C ALA A 34 -0.26 15.23 10.52
N TYR A 35 0.64 15.96 9.86
CA TYR A 35 0.32 16.72 8.66
C TYR A 35 -0.14 15.80 7.53
N LEU A 36 0.59 14.71 7.26
CA LEU A 36 0.19 13.74 6.24
C LEU A 36 -1.18 13.11 6.55
N GLY A 37 -1.44 12.77 7.81
CA GLY A 37 -2.71 12.20 8.26
C GLY A 37 -3.91 13.16 8.15
N ALA A 38 -3.66 14.47 8.12
CA ALA A 38 -4.70 15.48 7.90
C ALA A 38 -5.04 15.71 6.41
N HIS A 39 -4.13 15.34 5.49
CA HIS A 39 -4.28 15.64 4.06
C HIS A 39 -4.51 14.39 3.20
N LEU A 40 -4.14 13.21 3.68
CA LEU A 40 -4.34 11.92 3.00
C LEU A 40 -5.22 10.99 3.85
N THR A 41 -5.65 9.88 3.26
CA THR A 41 -6.54 8.92 3.94
C THR A 41 -5.83 7.64 4.36
N ALA A 42 -4.64 7.39 3.83
CA ALA A 42 -3.78 6.27 4.23
C ALA A 42 -2.28 6.52 3.95
N THR A 43 -1.42 5.63 4.47
CA THR A 43 -0.01 5.50 4.05
C THR A 43 0.45 4.04 4.12
N GLU A 44 1.39 3.63 3.26
CA GLU A 44 2.13 2.37 3.37
C GLU A 44 3.38 2.60 4.24
N ILE A 45 3.44 1.98 5.42
CA ILE A 45 4.61 2.02 6.30
C ILE A 45 5.73 1.17 5.66
N ASN A 46 6.75 1.86 5.15
CA ASN A 46 7.93 1.21 4.56
C ASN A 46 8.98 0.79 5.60
N ALA A 47 9.01 1.43 6.77
CA ALA A 47 10.04 1.19 7.78
C ALA A 47 10.05 -0.27 8.29
N THR A 48 8.88 -0.92 8.32
CA THR A 48 8.69 -2.32 8.72
C THR A 48 9.34 -3.32 7.75
N ALA A 49 9.61 -2.91 6.51
CA ALA A 49 10.31 -3.74 5.53
C ALA A 49 11.78 -4.00 5.92
N TYR A 50 12.40 -3.03 6.60
CA TYR A 50 13.84 -3.01 6.87
C TYR A 50 14.19 -3.38 8.31
N ARG A 51 13.31 -3.03 9.26
CA ARG A 51 13.55 -3.29 10.68
C ARG A 51 12.24 -3.44 11.44
N LEU A 52 12.27 -4.26 12.48
CA LEU A 52 11.15 -4.38 13.40
C LEU A 52 10.95 -3.07 14.15
N GLN A 53 9.69 -2.76 14.42
CA GLN A 53 9.31 -1.64 15.27
C GLN A 53 8.95 -2.15 16.67
N LYS A 54 8.86 -1.23 17.62
CA LYS A 54 8.36 -1.53 18.96
C LYS A 54 6.84 -1.31 19.00
N PRO A 55 6.08 -2.03 19.84
CA PRO A 55 4.64 -1.78 20.04
C PRO A 55 4.33 -0.29 20.30
N ALA A 56 5.11 0.36 21.17
CA ALA A 56 4.97 1.79 21.46
C ALA A 56 5.13 2.71 20.23
N THR A 57 5.90 2.29 19.22
CA THR A 57 6.03 3.04 17.95
C THR A 57 4.72 3.00 17.17
N PHE A 58 4.07 1.83 17.07
CA PHE A 58 2.78 1.69 16.41
C PHE A 58 1.68 2.46 17.14
N ALA A 59 1.63 2.34 18.48
CA ALA A 59 0.69 3.13 19.30
C ALA A 59 0.87 4.64 19.06
N LYS A 60 2.12 5.12 19.05
CA LYS A 60 2.41 6.52 18.72
C LYS A 60 1.92 6.91 17.33
N TRP A 61 2.13 6.07 16.31
CA TRP A 61 1.64 6.35 14.95
C TRP A 61 0.11 6.39 14.90
N ARG A 62 -0.58 5.46 15.56
CA ARG A 62 -2.04 5.44 15.71
C ARG A 62 -2.55 6.76 16.27
N ASP A 63 -1.94 7.23 17.35
CA ASP A 63 -2.39 8.41 18.09
C ASP A 63 -2.05 9.74 17.38
N THR A 64 -1.19 9.70 16.37
CA THR A 64 -0.77 10.89 15.59
C THR A 64 -1.75 11.27 14.48
N VAL A 65 -2.63 10.35 14.04
CA VAL A 65 -3.48 10.54 12.87
C VAL A 65 -4.98 10.41 13.18
N PRO A 66 -5.89 10.98 12.37
CA PRO A 66 -7.33 10.87 12.55
C PRO A 66 -7.84 9.42 12.62
N GLY A 67 -8.97 9.18 13.28
CA GLY A 67 -9.60 7.84 13.43
C GLY A 67 -9.95 7.17 12.09
N SER A 68 -10.26 7.98 11.09
CA SER A 68 -10.54 7.51 9.74
C SER A 68 -9.29 7.05 8.99
N PHE A 69 -8.08 7.47 9.36
CA PHE A 69 -6.85 7.16 8.63
C PHE A 69 -6.50 5.66 8.71
N ARG A 70 -5.84 5.12 7.68
CA ARG A 70 -5.40 3.71 7.65
C ARG A 70 -3.92 3.56 7.33
N PHE A 71 -3.24 2.67 8.04
CA PHE A 71 -1.86 2.30 7.77
C PHE A 71 -1.80 0.94 7.08
N ALA A 72 -1.37 0.89 5.83
CA ALA A 72 -0.88 -0.36 5.26
C ALA A 72 0.55 -0.60 5.73
N LEU A 73 0.99 -1.85 5.81
CA LEU A 73 2.35 -2.20 6.21
C LEU A 73 3.05 -2.90 5.05
N LYS A 74 4.30 -2.52 4.79
CA LYS A 74 5.16 -3.34 3.96
C LYS A 74 5.75 -4.47 4.79
N GLY A 75 5.53 -5.71 4.36
CA GLY A 75 6.09 -6.92 4.96
C GLY A 75 7.62 -6.84 5.02
N SER A 76 8.23 -7.48 6.03
CA SER A 76 9.68 -7.49 6.16
C SER A 76 10.33 -8.16 4.95
N ASN A 77 11.40 -7.55 4.43
CA ASN A 77 12.23 -8.19 3.43
C ASN A 77 12.74 -9.55 3.94
N TYR A 78 12.94 -9.74 5.24
CA TYR A 78 13.38 -11.03 5.80
C TYR A 78 12.35 -12.16 5.61
N CYS A 79 11.09 -11.82 5.36
CA CYS A 79 10.03 -12.79 5.04
C CYS A 79 10.05 -13.17 3.56
N THR A 80 10.14 -12.19 2.66
CA THR A 80 9.92 -12.38 1.22
C THR A 80 11.21 -12.52 0.40
N ASN A 81 12.34 -12.14 0.98
CA ASN A 81 13.65 -12.29 0.39
C ASN A 81 14.24 -13.67 0.76
N ARG A 82 13.63 -14.72 0.23
CA ARG A 82 14.07 -16.10 0.49
C ARG A 82 14.23 -16.87 -0.80
N LYS A 83 15.14 -17.86 -0.77
CA LYS A 83 15.25 -18.84 -1.84
C LYS A 83 13.98 -19.70 -1.89
N ASN A 84 13.48 -20.11 -0.74
CA ASN A 84 12.23 -20.84 -0.55
C ASN A 84 11.32 -20.08 0.43
N LEU A 85 10.17 -19.59 -0.05
CA LEU A 85 9.17 -18.86 0.72
C LEU A 85 8.39 -19.77 1.68
N ALA A 86 8.33 -21.08 1.44
CA ALA A 86 7.70 -22.04 2.35
C ALA A 86 8.37 -22.06 3.74
N GLU A 87 9.61 -21.59 3.85
CA GLU A 87 10.37 -21.50 5.10
C GLU A 87 10.18 -20.14 5.82
N ALA A 88 9.28 -19.28 5.35
CA ALA A 88 9.10 -17.94 5.90
C ALA A 88 8.37 -17.90 7.26
N GLY A 89 7.83 -19.03 7.74
CA GLY A 89 6.89 -19.11 8.87
C GLY A 89 7.37 -18.38 10.14
N GLU A 90 8.60 -18.67 10.60
CA GLU A 90 9.16 -18.00 11.79
C GLU A 90 9.32 -16.49 11.58
N SER A 91 9.77 -16.07 10.38
CA SER A 91 9.93 -14.65 10.07
C SER A 91 8.59 -13.91 9.95
N VAL A 92 7.55 -14.57 9.40
CA VAL A 92 6.19 -14.03 9.36
C VAL A 92 5.63 -13.90 10.77
N ALA A 93 5.78 -14.93 11.61
CA ALA A 93 5.35 -14.88 13.01
C ALA A 93 6.04 -13.74 13.78
N LYS A 94 7.36 -13.58 13.60
CA LYS A 94 8.13 -12.48 14.20
C LYS A 94 7.69 -11.11 13.69
N PHE A 95 7.41 -10.98 12.39
CA PHE A 95 6.89 -9.74 11.81
C PHE A 95 5.51 -9.41 12.36
N VAL A 96 4.62 -10.39 12.47
CA VAL A 96 3.26 -10.15 12.96
C VAL A 96 3.26 -9.84 14.46
N GLY A 97 4.11 -10.51 15.23
CA GLY A 97 4.29 -10.31 16.68
C GLY A 97 5.08 -9.05 17.09
N GLN A 98 5.41 -8.15 16.17
CA GLN A 98 6.18 -6.94 16.50
C GLN A 98 5.34 -5.81 17.15
N GLY A 99 4.04 -6.07 17.40
CA GLY A 99 3.11 -5.10 17.97
C GLY A 99 2.32 -4.28 16.95
N LEU A 100 2.15 -4.78 15.72
CA LEU A 100 1.34 -4.08 14.69
C LEU A 100 -0.12 -3.89 15.10
N VAL A 101 -0.62 -4.72 16.03
CA VAL A 101 -1.99 -4.66 16.55
C VAL A 101 -2.26 -3.38 17.34
N GLU A 102 -1.21 -2.70 17.82
CA GLU A 102 -1.30 -1.40 18.47
C GLU A 102 -1.82 -0.30 17.54
N LEU A 103 -1.83 -0.52 16.22
CA LEU A 103 -2.51 0.37 15.28
C LEU A 103 -4.05 0.35 15.44
N GLY A 104 -4.60 -0.66 16.11
CA GLY A 104 -6.04 -0.82 16.36
C GLY A 104 -6.85 -0.78 15.06
N GLU A 105 -7.97 -0.05 15.07
CA GLU A 105 -8.84 0.12 13.90
C GLU A 105 -8.15 0.80 12.71
N ARG A 106 -6.99 1.44 12.92
CA ARG A 106 -6.21 2.06 11.85
C ARG A 106 -5.33 1.06 11.10
N LEU A 107 -5.23 -0.19 11.56
CA LEU A 107 -4.49 -1.24 10.86
C LEU A 107 -5.16 -1.58 9.53
N GLY A 108 -4.42 -1.31 8.45
CA GLY A 108 -4.73 -1.69 7.08
C GLY A 108 -4.08 -3.04 6.70
N PRO A 109 -4.04 -3.35 5.40
CA PRO A 109 -3.45 -4.58 4.89
C PRO A 109 -1.91 -4.61 4.98
N ILE A 110 -1.36 -5.81 5.00
CA ILE A 110 0.09 -6.09 4.92
C ILE A 110 0.42 -6.50 3.48
N ASN A 111 1.32 -5.77 2.83
CA ASN A 111 1.81 -6.09 1.49
C ASN A 111 3.11 -6.92 1.56
N TRP A 112 3.06 -8.14 1.03
CA TRP A 112 4.19 -9.05 0.87
C TRP A 112 4.78 -8.94 -0.53
N GLN A 113 5.74 -8.03 -0.66
CA GLN A 113 6.45 -7.81 -1.92
C GLN A 113 7.55 -8.84 -2.16
N LEU A 114 7.45 -9.56 -3.27
CA LEU A 114 8.44 -10.54 -3.70
C LEU A 114 9.58 -9.85 -4.47
N ARG A 115 10.73 -10.52 -4.53
CA ARG A 115 11.81 -10.11 -5.44
C ARG A 115 11.38 -10.27 -6.89
N ASP A 116 11.95 -9.45 -7.77
CA ASP A 116 11.81 -9.57 -9.23
C ASP A 116 12.42 -10.86 -9.79
N THR A 117 13.39 -11.46 -9.10
CA THR A 117 13.98 -12.74 -9.47
C THR A 117 13.17 -13.97 -9.01
N LYS A 118 12.15 -13.79 -8.18
CA LYS A 118 11.31 -14.91 -7.74
C LYS A 118 10.34 -15.25 -8.86
N ARG A 119 10.49 -16.43 -9.44
CA ARG A 119 9.55 -17.00 -10.42
C ARG A 119 8.41 -17.70 -9.69
N PHE A 120 7.28 -17.84 -10.38
CA PHE A 120 6.11 -18.53 -9.86
C PHE A 120 6.39 -20.03 -9.80
N ASP A 121 6.20 -20.59 -8.62
CA ASP A 121 6.16 -22.02 -8.35
C ASP A 121 4.88 -22.24 -7.51
N PRO A 122 3.89 -23.02 -8.01
CA PRO A 122 2.60 -23.16 -7.35
C PRO A 122 2.71 -23.68 -5.92
N ASP A 123 3.54 -24.70 -5.68
CA ASP A 123 3.68 -25.35 -4.38
C ASP A 123 4.37 -24.41 -3.37
N GLU A 124 5.42 -23.70 -3.81
CA GLU A 124 6.10 -22.71 -2.98
C GLU A 124 5.17 -21.57 -2.56
N ILE A 125 4.36 -21.06 -3.51
CA ILE A 125 3.46 -19.93 -3.25
C ILE A 125 2.25 -20.36 -2.43
N GLU A 126 1.67 -21.53 -2.69
CA GLU A 126 0.61 -22.08 -1.83
C GLU A 126 1.11 -22.23 -0.38
N ALA A 127 2.29 -22.82 -0.20
CA ALA A 127 2.90 -22.97 1.11
C ALA A 127 3.13 -21.60 1.79
N PHE A 128 3.67 -20.61 1.07
CA PHE A 128 3.86 -19.26 1.63
C PHE A 128 2.53 -18.60 2.06
N LEU A 129 1.50 -18.69 1.22
CA LEU A 129 0.18 -18.11 1.53
C LEU A 129 -0.43 -18.78 2.77
N ALA A 130 -0.22 -20.09 2.96
CA ALA A 130 -0.67 -20.83 4.14
C ALA A 130 0.04 -20.40 5.45
N LEU A 131 1.23 -19.81 5.37
CA LEU A 131 1.95 -19.26 6.54
C LEU A 131 1.38 -17.93 7.03
N LEU A 132 0.53 -17.26 6.25
CA LEU A 132 0.01 -15.93 6.57
C LEU A 132 -1.15 -16.06 7.59
N PRO A 133 -0.98 -15.56 8.83
CA PRO A 133 -2.00 -15.73 9.86
C PRO A 133 -3.22 -14.86 9.61
N LYS A 134 -4.42 -15.45 9.63
CA LYS A 134 -5.69 -14.72 9.44
C LYS A 134 -5.99 -13.72 10.57
N SER A 135 -5.42 -13.92 11.75
CA SER A 135 -5.56 -13.02 12.89
C SER A 135 -4.36 -13.10 13.82
N HIS A 136 -4.15 -12.05 14.62
CA HIS A 136 -3.15 -12.02 15.69
C HIS A 136 -3.67 -11.16 16.84
N GLU A 137 -3.56 -11.67 18.07
CA GLU A 137 -4.05 -11.01 19.30
C GLU A 137 -5.49 -10.45 19.16
N GLY A 138 -6.39 -11.25 18.55
CA GLY A 138 -7.79 -10.88 18.34
C GLY A 138 -8.06 -9.91 17.18
N VAL A 139 -7.04 -9.45 16.47
CA VAL A 139 -7.16 -8.56 15.31
C VAL A 139 -7.10 -9.36 14.02
N THR A 140 -8.09 -9.21 13.15
CA THR A 140 -8.07 -9.79 11.79
C THR A 140 -6.98 -9.15 10.96
N LEU A 141 -6.13 -9.96 10.33
CA LEU A 141 -5.08 -9.51 9.44
C LEU A 141 -5.51 -9.69 7.99
N ARG A 142 -5.17 -8.69 7.17
CA ARG A 142 -5.49 -8.65 5.74
C ARG A 142 -4.18 -8.64 4.98
N HIS A 143 -4.04 -9.52 4.01
CA HIS A 143 -2.79 -9.70 3.28
C HIS A 143 -2.96 -9.38 1.80
N ALA A 144 -1.94 -8.75 1.25
CA ALA A 144 -1.75 -8.59 -0.17
C ALA A 144 -0.38 -9.16 -0.57
N ILE A 145 -0.26 -9.71 -1.77
CA ILE A 145 0.99 -10.21 -2.35
C ILE A 145 1.34 -9.39 -3.60
N GLU A 146 2.58 -8.94 -3.70
CA GLU A 146 3.08 -8.15 -4.83
C GLU A 146 4.19 -8.94 -5.54
N PRO A 147 3.83 -9.77 -6.55
CA PRO A 147 4.80 -10.34 -7.46
C PRO A 147 5.42 -9.25 -8.36
N ARG A 148 6.59 -9.54 -8.91
CA ARG A 148 7.32 -8.63 -9.82
C ARG A 148 7.83 -9.31 -11.08
N HIS A 149 7.67 -10.62 -11.16
CA HIS A 149 8.11 -11.45 -12.26
C HIS A 149 6.91 -11.86 -13.11
N GLU A 150 7.02 -11.77 -14.44
CA GLU A 150 5.93 -12.02 -15.41
C GLU A 150 5.32 -13.42 -15.30
N SER A 151 6.08 -14.41 -14.83
CA SER A 151 5.58 -15.79 -14.65
C SER A 151 4.43 -15.91 -13.64
N PHE A 152 4.14 -14.87 -12.87
CA PHE A 152 2.97 -14.82 -12.00
C PHE A 152 1.69 -14.42 -12.73
N ASP A 153 1.76 -14.02 -14.01
CA ASP A 153 0.58 -13.87 -14.86
C ASP A 153 0.07 -15.25 -15.30
N ASP A 154 -0.37 -16.03 -14.32
CA ASP A 154 -0.79 -17.40 -14.44
C ASP A 154 -2.12 -17.59 -13.71
N PRO A 155 -3.17 -18.14 -14.35
CA PRO A 155 -4.46 -18.41 -13.70
C PRO A 155 -4.37 -19.18 -12.38
N ALA A 156 -3.42 -20.10 -12.24
CA ALA A 156 -3.20 -20.87 -11.02
C ALA A 156 -2.76 -19.97 -9.85
N PHE A 157 -1.89 -18.98 -10.11
CA PHE A 157 -1.48 -18.02 -9.09
C PHE A 157 -2.68 -17.22 -8.56
N TYR A 158 -3.51 -16.69 -9.46
CA TYR A 158 -4.70 -15.93 -9.07
C TYR A 158 -5.70 -16.81 -8.30
N ALA A 159 -5.86 -18.08 -8.68
CA ALA A 159 -6.70 -19.03 -7.96
C ALA A 159 -6.18 -19.31 -6.54
N LEU A 160 -4.87 -19.50 -6.36
CA LEU A 160 -4.23 -19.68 -5.05
C LEU A 160 -4.42 -18.46 -4.15
N ALA A 161 -4.16 -17.26 -4.67
CA ALA A 161 -4.36 -16.01 -3.93
C ALA A 161 -5.82 -15.83 -3.49
N LYS A 162 -6.78 -16.11 -4.39
CA LYS A 162 -8.22 -16.06 -4.10
C LYS A 162 -8.62 -17.06 -3.02
N ALA A 163 -8.17 -18.31 -3.13
CA ALA A 163 -8.46 -19.36 -2.15
C ALA A 163 -7.89 -19.02 -0.76
N ALA A 164 -6.71 -18.42 -0.71
CA ALA A 164 -6.08 -17.96 0.52
C ALA A 164 -6.71 -16.69 1.13
N GLY A 165 -7.60 -16.01 0.39
CA GLY A 165 -8.14 -14.71 0.80
C GLY A 165 -7.09 -13.60 0.81
N VAL A 166 -6.12 -13.66 -0.09
CA VAL A 166 -5.02 -12.70 -0.24
C VAL A 166 -5.25 -11.86 -1.49
N ALA A 167 -5.17 -10.54 -1.37
CA ALA A 167 -5.27 -9.66 -2.53
C ALA A 167 -4.00 -9.72 -3.38
N VAL A 168 -4.13 -9.74 -4.71
CA VAL A 168 -2.99 -9.51 -5.60
C VAL A 168 -2.83 -8.01 -5.78
N VAL A 169 -1.62 -7.49 -5.56
CA VAL A 169 -1.32 -6.06 -5.71
C VAL A 169 -1.38 -5.67 -7.18
N VAL A 170 -2.20 -4.67 -7.50
CA VAL A 170 -2.15 -3.96 -8.77
C VAL A 170 -0.89 -3.11 -8.80
N SER A 171 0.00 -3.39 -9.74
CA SER A 171 1.21 -2.62 -9.94
C SER A 171 1.12 -1.88 -11.26
N GLU A 172 1.37 -0.57 -11.24
CA GLU A 172 1.63 0.24 -12.43
C GLU A 172 3.11 0.62 -12.40
N SER A 173 3.97 -0.18 -13.05
CA SER A 173 5.43 -0.06 -12.99
C SER A 173 6.02 -0.07 -14.39
N GLU A 174 6.99 0.80 -14.69
CA GLU A 174 7.75 0.70 -15.95
C GLU A 174 8.80 -0.43 -15.93
N LYS A 175 9.19 -0.87 -14.72
CA LYS A 175 10.31 -1.79 -14.52
C LYS A 175 9.88 -3.25 -14.34
N PHE A 176 8.67 -3.48 -13.85
CA PHE A 176 8.20 -4.80 -13.42
C PHE A 176 6.88 -5.12 -14.11
N ALA A 177 6.52 -6.41 -14.17
CA ALA A 177 5.25 -6.82 -14.73
C ALA A 177 4.08 -6.07 -14.08
N ASP A 178 3.17 -5.57 -14.92
CA ASP A 178 1.92 -4.96 -14.48
C ASP A 178 0.91 -6.08 -14.21
N PHE A 179 0.25 -6.01 -13.06
CA PHE A 179 -0.81 -6.95 -12.67
C PHE A 179 -2.12 -6.19 -12.56
N ALA A 180 -3.17 -6.71 -13.21
CA ALA A 180 -4.50 -6.13 -13.10
C ALA A 180 -5.16 -6.48 -11.75
N ALA A 181 -6.22 -5.75 -11.40
CA ALA A 181 -6.99 -6.06 -10.20
C ALA A 181 -7.66 -7.42 -10.35
N ALA A 182 -7.16 -8.41 -9.61
CA ALA A 182 -7.80 -9.71 -9.50
C ALA A 182 -9.04 -9.66 -8.59
N ASP A 183 -9.89 -10.68 -8.68
CA ASP A 183 -10.88 -10.98 -7.66
C ASP A 183 -10.17 -11.17 -6.30
N GLY A 184 -10.61 -10.43 -5.28
CA GLY A 184 -9.98 -10.51 -3.97
C GLY A 184 -10.77 -9.73 -2.92
N PRO A 185 -10.44 -9.90 -1.63
CA PRO A 185 -11.20 -9.33 -0.52
C PRO A 185 -11.17 -7.78 -0.49
N PHE A 186 -10.15 -7.18 -1.09
CA PHE A 186 -9.98 -5.74 -1.27
C PHE A 186 -9.07 -5.49 -2.48
N VAL A 187 -8.91 -4.24 -2.90
CA VAL A 187 -7.89 -3.85 -3.90
C VAL A 187 -6.73 -3.17 -3.20
N TYR A 188 -5.51 -3.52 -3.62
CA TYR A 188 -4.28 -2.84 -3.23
C TYR A 188 -3.57 -2.43 -4.51
N ALA A 189 -3.39 -1.13 -4.74
CA ALA A 189 -2.73 -0.58 -5.91
C ALA A 189 -1.46 0.19 -5.51
N ARG A 190 -0.37 -0.04 -6.23
CA ARG A 190 0.90 0.71 -6.12
C ARG A 190 1.15 1.40 -7.45
N LEU A 191 0.95 2.71 -7.43
CA LEU A 191 1.13 3.61 -8.58
C LEU A 191 2.58 4.11 -8.55
N GLN A 192 3.37 3.72 -9.56
CA GLN A 192 4.84 3.86 -9.54
C GLN A 192 5.39 4.70 -10.69
N ARG A 193 4.53 5.37 -11.45
CA ARG A 193 4.88 6.13 -12.66
C ARG A 193 4.71 7.64 -12.49
N CYS A 194 4.89 8.17 -11.27
CA CYS A 194 4.94 9.62 -11.08
C CYS A 194 6.04 10.23 -11.97
N ARG A 195 5.73 11.32 -12.67
CA ARG A 195 6.63 12.06 -13.55
C ARG A 195 7.01 13.40 -12.91
N PRO A 196 8.29 13.81 -12.93
CA PRO A 196 8.74 15.04 -12.27
C PRO A 196 8.20 16.32 -12.93
N GLU A 197 7.97 16.31 -14.24
CA GLU A 197 7.40 17.39 -15.04
C GLU A 197 5.91 17.63 -14.78
N GLU A 198 5.20 16.63 -14.24
CA GLU A 198 3.81 16.74 -13.87
C GLU A 198 3.70 17.27 -12.42
N ALA A 199 3.09 18.44 -12.23
CA ALA A 199 2.94 19.04 -10.91
C ALA A 199 2.21 18.11 -9.92
N THR A 200 1.21 17.38 -10.41
CA THR A 200 0.43 16.36 -9.69
C THR A 200 1.01 14.95 -9.84
N GLY A 201 2.25 14.81 -10.32
CA GLY A 201 2.91 13.52 -10.59
C GLY A 201 2.34 12.73 -11.77
N TYR A 202 1.09 12.94 -12.14
CA TYR A 202 0.42 12.35 -13.29
C TYR A 202 -0.35 13.45 -14.03
N PRO A 203 -0.51 13.32 -15.37
CA PRO A 203 -1.41 14.16 -16.12
C PRO A 203 -2.86 14.05 -15.60
N PRO A 204 -3.67 15.13 -15.64
CA PRO A 204 -5.06 15.10 -15.18
C PRO A 204 -5.93 13.98 -15.80
N PRO A 205 -5.83 13.66 -17.11
CA PRO A 205 -6.59 12.55 -17.70
C PRO A 205 -6.23 11.17 -17.10
N GLU A 206 -4.97 10.95 -16.74
CA GLU A 206 -4.53 9.69 -16.11
C GLU A 206 -5.05 9.59 -14.68
N LEU A 207 -5.05 10.69 -13.92
CA LEU A 207 -5.65 10.75 -12.58
C LEU A 207 -7.17 10.51 -12.62
N ALA A 208 -7.87 11.07 -13.61
CA ALA A 208 -9.30 10.81 -13.81
C ALA A 208 -9.57 9.33 -14.10
N ALA A 209 -8.77 8.71 -14.97
CA ALA A 209 -8.86 7.28 -15.25
C ALA A 209 -8.60 6.42 -13.98
N TRP A 210 -7.64 6.82 -13.14
CA TRP A 210 -7.39 6.16 -11.86
C TRP A 210 -8.54 6.33 -10.87
N ALA A 211 -9.17 7.51 -10.82
CA ALA A 211 -10.37 7.75 -10.01
C ALA A 211 -11.53 6.85 -10.46
N ASP A 212 -11.76 6.71 -11.77
CA ASP A 212 -12.82 5.86 -12.31
C ASP A 212 -12.55 4.37 -12.07
N ARG A 213 -11.30 3.92 -12.19
CA ARG A 213 -10.88 2.56 -11.79
C ARG A 213 -11.16 2.32 -10.31
N ALA A 214 -10.73 3.23 -9.44
CA ALA A 214 -10.95 3.12 -8.00
C ALA A 214 -12.44 3.07 -7.63
N ARG A 215 -13.28 3.91 -8.26
CA ARG A 215 -14.75 3.86 -8.12
C ARG A 215 -15.32 2.54 -8.62
N GLY A 216 -14.82 2.03 -9.74
CA GLY A 216 -15.21 0.74 -10.31
C GLY A 216 -14.92 -0.41 -9.35
N TRP A 217 -13.72 -0.42 -8.77
CA TRP A 217 -13.30 -1.41 -7.78
C TRP A 217 -14.07 -1.32 -6.47
N ALA A 218 -14.42 -0.10 -6.03
CA ALA A 218 -15.15 0.13 -4.79
C ALA A 218 -16.64 -0.24 -4.85
N LYS A 219 -17.15 -0.65 -6.02
CA LYS A 219 -18.51 -1.19 -6.15
C LYS A 219 -18.65 -2.43 -5.25
N ASN A 220 -19.89 -2.70 -4.83
CA ASN A 220 -20.24 -3.86 -4.00
C ASN A 220 -19.48 -3.95 -2.66
N GLY A 221 -19.10 -2.80 -2.08
CA GLY A 221 -18.52 -2.72 -0.74
C GLY A 221 -17.02 -3.05 -0.63
N ARG A 222 -16.33 -3.34 -1.73
CA ARG A 222 -14.91 -3.71 -1.72
C ARG A 222 -14.03 -2.50 -1.36
N GLU A 223 -13.21 -2.62 -0.32
CA GLU A 223 -12.25 -1.55 0.02
C GLU A 223 -11.13 -1.44 -1.02
N VAL A 224 -10.63 -0.23 -1.23
CA VAL A 224 -9.52 0.06 -2.15
C VAL A 224 -8.43 0.80 -1.38
N TYR A 225 -7.19 0.34 -1.51
CA TYR A 225 -5.98 1.01 -1.04
C TYR A 225 -5.13 1.36 -2.26
N ALA A 226 -4.79 2.63 -2.46
CA ALA A 226 -3.93 3.06 -3.57
C ALA A 226 -2.82 3.96 -3.06
N PHE A 227 -1.57 3.61 -3.38
CA PHE A 227 -0.39 4.29 -2.89
C PHE A 227 0.50 4.76 -4.03
N PHE A 228 0.83 6.05 -4.05
CA PHE A 228 1.87 6.62 -4.89
C PHE A 228 3.24 6.41 -4.21
N ILE A 229 4.15 5.65 -4.85
CA ILE A 229 5.29 5.08 -4.10
C ILE A 229 6.65 5.09 -4.82
N ALA A 230 6.68 5.37 -6.12
CA ALA A 230 7.90 5.43 -6.92
C ALA A 230 7.72 6.37 -8.14
N GLY A 231 8.73 6.42 -9.01
CA GLY A 231 8.89 7.46 -10.03
C GLY A 231 9.50 8.72 -9.41
N ALA A 232 8.94 9.89 -9.72
CA ALA A 232 9.20 11.15 -9.03
C ALA A 232 8.56 11.15 -7.63
N LYS A 233 9.28 10.63 -6.64
CA LYS A 233 8.78 10.49 -5.26
C LYS A 233 8.38 11.84 -4.64
N GLU A 234 9.06 12.90 -5.01
CA GLU A 234 8.75 14.28 -4.64
C GLU A 234 7.34 14.71 -5.07
N ARG A 235 6.77 14.09 -6.12
CA ARG A 235 5.39 14.36 -6.59
C ARG A 235 4.33 13.47 -5.96
N ALA A 236 4.72 12.41 -5.24
CA ALA A 236 3.76 11.42 -4.71
C ALA A 236 2.67 12.02 -3.80
N PRO A 237 2.96 12.97 -2.88
CA PRO A 237 1.91 13.59 -2.08
C PRO A 237 0.91 14.41 -2.92
N ALA A 238 1.40 15.19 -3.88
CA ALA A 238 0.56 15.97 -4.79
C ALA A 238 -0.33 15.07 -5.64
N ALA A 239 0.20 13.94 -6.14
CA ALA A 239 -0.57 12.94 -6.86
C ALA A 239 -1.67 12.31 -6.00
N ALA A 240 -1.36 12.00 -4.74
CA ALA A 240 -2.32 11.47 -3.79
C ALA A 240 -3.45 12.47 -3.49
N GLN A 241 -3.12 13.74 -3.27
CA GLN A 241 -4.10 14.81 -3.05
C GLN A 241 -4.99 15.03 -4.30
N ALA A 242 -4.38 15.05 -5.50
CA ALA A 242 -5.11 15.23 -6.74
C ALA A 242 -6.10 14.08 -7.00
N LEU A 243 -5.71 12.83 -6.71
CA LEU A 243 -6.62 11.69 -6.81
C LEU A 243 -7.75 11.74 -5.77
N ILE A 244 -7.48 12.22 -4.55
CA ILE A 244 -8.53 12.44 -3.53
C ILE A 244 -9.54 13.49 -4.02
N ALA A 245 -9.07 14.62 -4.55
CA ALA A 245 -9.93 15.68 -5.11
C ALA A 245 -10.78 15.15 -6.28
N ALA A 246 -10.15 14.45 -7.22
CA ALA A 246 -10.83 13.82 -8.35
C ALA A 246 -11.92 12.84 -7.91
N LEU A 247 -11.72 12.11 -6.79
CA LEU A 247 -12.70 11.20 -6.22
C LEU A 247 -13.89 11.93 -5.56
N ALA A 248 -13.63 13.07 -4.91
CA ALA A 248 -14.66 13.93 -4.31
C ALA A 248 -15.55 14.63 -5.35
N GLY A 249 -15.11 14.70 -6.60
CA GLY A 249 -15.80 15.43 -7.67
C GLY A 249 -15.32 16.87 -7.81
N ASP A 250 -14.29 17.25 -7.07
CA ASP A 250 -13.61 18.53 -7.22
C ASP A 250 -12.74 18.46 -8.47
N ALA A 251 -12.87 19.44 -9.37
CA ALA A 251 -11.97 19.56 -10.50
C ALA A 251 -10.53 19.68 -9.97
N VAL A 252 -9.62 18.84 -10.47
CA VAL A 252 -8.19 18.92 -10.14
C VAL A 252 -7.69 20.27 -10.66
N GLN A 253 -7.61 21.27 -9.78
CA GLN A 253 -6.99 22.54 -10.13
C GLN A 253 -5.48 22.31 -10.26
N PRO A 254 -4.86 22.74 -11.38
CA PRO A 254 -3.41 22.69 -11.48
C PRO A 254 -2.81 23.55 -10.36
N ALA A 255 -1.80 23.02 -9.68
CA ALA A 255 -1.04 23.78 -8.68
C ALA A 255 -0.44 25.01 -9.37
N GLU A 256 -0.71 26.20 -8.83
CA GLU A 256 -0.11 27.45 -9.33
C GLU A 256 1.42 27.38 -9.16
N CYS A 257 2.15 27.76 -10.22
CA CYS A 257 3.61 27.76 -10.32
C CYS A 257 4.29 28.74 -9.36
#